data_AF-A0A212EVB3-F1
#
_entry.id   AF-A0A212EVB3-F1
#
_cell.length_a   1.000
_cell.length_b   1.000
_cell.length_c   1.000
_cell.angle_alpha   90.00
_cell.angle_beta   90.00
_cell.angle_gamma   90.00
#
_symmetry.space_group_name_H-M   'P 1'
#
loop_
_entity.id
_entity.type
_entity.pdbx_description
1 polymer ?
#
loop_
_entity_poly.entity_id
_entity_poly.type
_entity_poly.pdbx_seq_one_letter_code
_entity_poly.pdbx_strand_id
1 'polypeptide(L)'
;MCIIVGWEEDCSKAVPPIEGVQPCYRVIAGDQSIRYVAQAHLKPVTTPFRIPSLEEDISTDFTHFDGYTYVLNEMKKIEYPDEEKVVESYKGILVKANVGDAYG
;
A
#
# COMPACT_ATOMS: atom_id res chain seq x y z
N MET A 1 0.41 -9.66 -5.43
CA MET A 1 0.10 -8.21 -5.46
C MET A 1 -0.98 -7.95 -4.41
N CYS A 2 -0.90 -6.84 -3.69
CA CYS A 2 -1.90 -6.47 -2.68
C CYS A 2 -1.94 -4.94 -2.52
N ILE A 3 -3.03 -4.44 -1.95
CA ILE A 3 -3.21 -3.03 -1.58
C ILE A 3 -3.23 -2.96 -0.05
N ILE A 4 -2.45 -2.06 0.52
CA ILE A 4 -2.47 -1.76 1.96
C ILE A 4 -3.66 -0.84 2.22
N VAL A 5 -4.49 -1.19 3.20
CA VAL A 5 -5.72 -0.45 3.54
C VAL A 5 -5.76 0.02 5.00
N GLY A 6 -4.73 -0.33 5.76
CA GLY A 6 -4.52 0.11 7.14
C GLY A 6 -3.31 -0.56 7.77
N TRP A 7 -2.97 -0.16 8.98
CA TRP A 7 -1.88 -0.74 9.75
C TRP A 7 -2.21 -0.79 11.25
N GLU A 8 -1.59 -1.72 11.95
CA GLU A 8 -1.70 -1.93 13.40
C GLU A 8 -0.29 -2.16 13.97
N GLU A 9 -0.02 -1.67 15.19
CA GLU A 9 1.24 -1.96 15.91
C GLU A 9 1.30 -3.42 16.39
N ASP A 10 0.14 -4.03 16.61
CA ASP A 10 0.04 -5.42 17.04
C ASP A 10 0.05 -6.37 15.83
N CYS A 11 1.07 -7.21 15.78
CA CYS A 11 1.23 -8.26 14.77
C CYS A 11 0.65 -9.63 15.17
N SER A 12 -0.13 -9.72 16.26
CA SER A 12 -0.71 -10.98 16.74
C SER A 12 -1.56 -11.74 15.69
N LYS A 13 -2.14 -11.00 14.73
CA LYS A 13 -2.97 -11.54 13.64
C LYS A 13 -2.20 -11.81 12.35
N ALA A 14 -0.89 -11.54 12.32
CA ALA A 14 -0.10 -11.63 11.10
C ALA A 14 -0.01 -13.07 10.58
N VAL A 15 -0.10 -13.23 9.26
CA VAL A 15 0.09 -14.51 8.59
C VAL A 15 1.16 -14.39 7.50
N PRO A 16 2.28 -15.13 7.59
CA PRO A 16 2.66 -16.00 8.70
C PRO A 16 2.98 -15.21 9.98
N PRO A 17 2.90 -15.86 11.17
CA PRO A 17 3.25 -15.24 12.44
C PRO A 17 4.70 -14.74 12.42
N ILE A 18 4.96 -13.59 13.03
CA ILE A 18 6.29 -13.03 13.17
C ILE A 18 6.55 -12.66 14.63
N GLU A 19 7.78 -12.84 15.09
CA GLU A 19 8.23 -12.37 16.41
C GLU A 19 8.93 -11.01 16.27
N GLY A 20 8.74 -10.13 17.27
CA GLY A 20 9.36 -8.81 17.34
C GLY A 20 8.40 -7.64 17.12
N VAL A 21 8.90 -6.43 17.40
CA VAL A 21 8.15 -5.17 17.26
C VAL A 21 8.34 -4.63 15.85
N GLN A 22 7.30 -4.74 15.03
CA GLN A 22 7.22 -4.13 13.70
C GLN A 22 5.76 -3.83 13.37
N PRO A 23 5.48 -2.88 12.48
CA PRO A 23 4.10 -2.64 12.06
C PRO A 23 3.58 -3.82 11.23
N CYS A 24 2.30 -4.13 11.44
CA CYS A 24 1.55 -5.04 10.61
C CYS A 24 0.54 -4.28 9.76
N TYR A 25 0.37 -4.73 8.54
CA TYR A 25 -0.50 -4.09 7.57
C TYR A 25 -1.71 -4.96 7.29
N ARG A 26 -2.88 -4.33 7.29
CA ARG A 26 -4.08 -4.92 6.72
C ARG A 26 -4.02 -4.72 5.22
N VAL A 27 -4.04 -5.81 4.46
CA VAL A 27 -3.95 -5.80 3.01
C VAL A 27 -5.12 -6.53 2.36
N ILE A 28 -5.53 -6.07 1.19
CA ILE A 28 -6.40 -6.81 0.29
C ILE A 28 -5.50 -7.43 -0.77
N ALA A 29 -5.40 -8.76 -0.77
CA ALA A 29 -4.61 -9.51 -1.72
C ALA A 29 -5.31 -9.58 -3.08
N GLY A 30 -4.56 -9.88 -4.15
CA GLY A 30 -5.11 -10.00 -5.51
C GLY A 30 -6.19 -11.08 -5.69
N ASP A 31 -6.34 -11.98 -4.73
CA ASP A 31 -7.43 -12.96 -4.64
C ASP A 31 -8.61 -12.46 -3.78
N GLN A 32 -8.70 -11.16 -3.54
CA GLN A 32 -9.72 -10.45 -2.75
C GLN A 32 -9.74 -10.82 -1.24
N SER A 33 -8.83 -11.68 -0.79
CA SER A 33 -8.76 -12.01 0.63
C SER A 33 -8.11 -10.88 1.43
N ILE A 34 -8.70 -10.58 2.59
CA ILE A 34 -8.12 -9.66 3.57
C ILE A 34 -7.12 -10.42 4.44
N ARG A 35 -5.91 -9.89 4.56
CA ARG A 35 -4.82 -10.48 5.34
C ARG A 35 -4.15 -9.45 6.21
N TYR A 36 -3.63 -9.90 7.34
CA TYR A 36 -2.70 -9.13 8.15
C TYR A 36 -1.29 -9.64 7.86
N VAL A 37 -0.41 -8.75 7.42
CA VAL A 37 0.91 -9.11 6.92
C VAL A 37 1.95 -8.18 7.57
N ALA A 38 2.97 -8.77 8.17
CA ALA A 38 4.09 -8.02 8.73
C ALA A 38 4.86 -7.26 7.66
N GLN A 39 5.42 -6.09 8.02
CA GLN A 39 6.23 -5.28 7.09
C GLN A 39 7.31 -6.09 6.39
N ALA A 40 8.00 -6.99 7.11
CA ALA A 40 9.06 -7.83 6.58
C ALA A 40 8.62 -8.76 5.42
N HIS A 41 7.32 -9.02 5.28
CA HIS A 41 6.77 -9.87 4.21
C HIS A 41 6.23 -9.06 3.01
N LEU A 42 6.26 -7.73 3.10
CA LEU A 42 5.86 -6.86 2.00
C LEU A 42 7.08 -6.44 1.18
N LYS A 43 6.86 -6.29 -0.12
CA LYS A 43 7.85 -5.72 -1.04
C LYS A 43 7.24 -4.51 -1.74
N PRO A 44 7.99 -3.39 -1.86
CA PRO A 44 7.50 -2.24 -2.59
C PRO A 44 7.31 -2.61 -4.06
N VAL A 45 6.25 -2.07 -4.66
CA VAL A 45 5.97 -2.21 -6.08
C VAL A 45 6.81 -1.18 -6.83
N THR A 46 7.69 -1.63 -7.72
CA THR A 46 8.56 -0.76 -8.52
C THR A 46 7.87 -0.17 -9.75
N THR A 47 6.84 -0.86 -10.25
CA THR A 47 6.05 -0.43 -11.40
C THR A 47 4.58 -0.43 -10.99
N PRO A 48 4.02 0.72 -10.57
CA PRO A 48 2.64 0.79 -10.15
C PRO A 48 1.68 0.42 -11.27
N PHE A 49 0.61 -0.28 -10.92
CA PHE A 49 -0.46 -0.57 -11.85
C PHE A 49 -1.80 -0.64 -11.12
N ARG A 50 -2.85 -0.32 -11.88
CA ARG A 50 -4.24 -0.46 -11.46
C ARG A 50 -4.59 -1.94 -11.35
N ILE A 51 -5.31 -2.33 -10.29
CA ILE A 51 -5.81 -3.69 -10.07
C ILE A 51 -7.35 -3.68 -10.18
N PRO A 52 -7.92 -3.87 -11.39
CA PRO A 52 -9.37 -3.72 -11.62
C PRO A 52 -10.22 -4.66 -10.75
N SER A 53 -9.72 -5.85 -10.46
CA SER A 53 -10.44 -6.87 -9.69
C SER A 53 -10.64 -6.51 -8.22
N LEU A 54 -9.96 -5.48 -7.71
CA LEU A 54 -10.06 -5.05 -6.31
C LEU A 54 -10.79 -3.70 -6.16
N GLU A 55 -11.24 -3.09 -7.25
CA GLU A 55 -11.76 -1.71 -7.20
C GLU A 55 -13.05 -1.59 -6.41
N GLU A 56 -13.92 -2.60 -6.49
CA GLU A 56 -15.13 -2.64 -5.69
C GLU A 56 -14.79 -2.71 -4.20
N ASP A 57 -13.84 -3.59 -3.81
CA ASP A 57 -13.43 -3.79 -2.43
C ASP A 57 -12.76 -2.56 -1.82
N ILE A 58 -11.94 -1.85 -2.60
CA ILE A 58 -11.19 -0.68 -2.12
C ILE A 58 -11.95 0.63 -2.27
N SER A 59 -13.10 0.65 -2.97
CA SER A 59 -13.89 1.88 -3.18
C SER A 59 -14.35 2.56 -1.88
N THR A 60 -14.39 1.79 -0.79
CA THR A 60 -14.74 2.29 0.55
C THR A 60 -13.65 3.18 1.15
N ASP A 61 -12.39 2.98 0.75
CA ASP A 61 -11.21 3.65 1.32
C ASP A 61 -10.52 4.59 0.31
N PHE A 62 -10.70 4.35 -0.99
CA PHE A 62 -10.00 5.03 -2.07
C PHE A 62 -10.97 5.56 -3.13
N THR A 63 -10.58 6.66 -3.80
CA THR A 63 -11.40 7.34 -4.81
C THR A 63 -11.07 6.92 -6.24
N HIS A 64 -9.79 6.84 -6.58
CA HIS A 64 -9.31 6.49 -7.93
C HIS A 64 -7.84 6.09 -7.89
N PHE A 65 -7.33 5.55 -9.01
CA PHE A 65 -5.91 5.34 -9.26
C PHE A 65 -5.36 6.49 -10.11
N ASP A 66 -4.28 7.15 -9.66
CA ASP A 66 -3.72 8.34 -10.32
C ASP A 66 -2.57 8.06 -11.29
N GLY A 67 -2.30 6.80 -11.57
CA GLY A 67 -1.16 6.34 -12.37
C GLY A 67 0.03 5.86 -11.52
N TYR A 68 0.07 6.20 -10.23
CA TYR A 68 1.15 5.83 -9.31
C TYR A 68 0.64 5.14 -8.05
N THR A 69 -0.49 5.58 -7.50
CA THR A 69 -1.11 4.99 -6.31
C THR A 69 -2.63 5.13 -6.33
N TYR A 70 -3.30 4.39 -5.46
CA TYR A 70 -4.69 4.66 -5.12
C TYR A 70 -4.78 5.86 -4.17
N VAL A 71 -5.66 6.79 -4.49
CA VAL A 71 -5.84 8.05 -3.75
C VAL A 71 -6.87 7.85 -2.65
N LEU A 72 -6.48 8.10 -1.40
CA LEU A 72 -7.37 8.03 -0.23
C LEU A 72 -8.60 8.92 -0.40
N ASN A 73 -9.73 8.45 0.13
CA ASN A 73 -10.92 9.29 0.28
C ASN A 73 -10.79 10.25 1.48
N GLU A 74 -11.76 11.15 1.64
CA GLU A 74 -11.74 12.16 2.70
C GLU A 74 -11.72 11.55 4.10
N MET A 75 -12.43 10.44 4.33
CA MET A 75 -12.44 9.76 5.63
C MET A 75 -11.07 9.19 5.98
N LYS A 76 -10.40 8.56 5.01
CA LYS A 76 -9.05 8.01 5.20
C LYS A 76 -7.97 9.08 5.31
N LYS A 77 -8.12 10.22 4.64
CA LYS A 77 -7.23 11.37 4.84
C LYS A 77 -7.30 11.93 6.27
N ILE A 78 -8.48 11.89 6.89
CA ILE A 78 -8.65 12.27 8.29
C ILE A 78 -8.00 11.23 9.22
N GLU A 79 -8.14 9.93 8.91
CA GLU A 79 -7.53 8.85 9.69
C GLU A 79 -5.99 8.85 9.58
N TYR A 80 -5.45 9.16 8.40
CA TYR A 80 -4.03 9.16 8.09
C TYR A 80 -3.57 10.49 7.46
N PRO A 81 -3.49 11.58 8.24
CA PRO A 81 -3.20 12.93 7.72
C PRO A 81 -1.78 13.08 7.14
N ASP A 82 -0.84 12.21 7.52
CA ASP A 82 0.52 12.24 7.01
C ASP A 82 0.75 11.36 5.77
N GLU A 83 -0.24 10.56 5.36
CA GLU A 83 -0.10 9.62 4.24
C GLU A 83 0.23 10.33 2.92
N GLU A 84 -0.34 11.52 2.70
CA GLU A 84 -0.08 12.29 1.48
C GLU A 84 1.41 12.62 1.30
N LYS A 85 2.09 13.00 2.38
CA LYS A 85 3.54 13.28 2.36
C LYS A 85 4.36 12.02 2.09
N VAL A 86 3.92 10.88 2.61
CA VAL A 86 4.56 9.57 2.40
C VAL A 86 4.43 9.17 0.93
N VAL A 87 3.23 9.30 0.38
CA VAL A 87 2.93 9.02 -1.03
C VAL A 87 3.76 9.90 -1.96
N GLU A 88 3.85 11.20 -1.71
CA GLU A 88 4.67 12.13 -2.50
C GLU A 88 6.15 11.76 -2.48
N SER A 89 6.67 11.41 -1.30
CA SER A 89 8.05 10.95 -1.13
C SER A 89 8.33 9.69 -1.95
N TYR A 90 7.41 8.72 -1.93
CA TYR A 90 7.53 7.49 -2.70
C TYR A 90 7.41 7.70 -4.21
N LYS A 91 6.50 8.56 -4.66
CA LYS A 91 6.41 8.95 -6.08
C LYS A 91 7.73 9.54 -6.58
N GLY A 92 8.37 10.41 -5.78
CA GLY A 92 9.68 10.96 -6.10
C GLY A 92 10.78 9.89 -6.26
N ILE A 93 10.74 8.83 -5.46
CA ILE A 93 11.67 7.69 -5.57
C ILE A 93 11.42 6.90 -6.86
N LEU A 94 10.16 6.56 -7.14
CA LEU A 94 9.79 5.80 -8.33
C LEU A 94 10.14 6.54 -9.63
N VAL A 95 9.94 7.87 -9.66
CA VAL A 95 10.36 8.70 -10.80
C VAL A 95 11.87 8.66 -10.98
N LYS A 96 12.65 8.80 -9.91
CA LYS A 96 14.12 8.76 -9.98
C LYS A 96 14.66 7.40 -10.43
N ALA A 97 14.05 6.30 -9.97
CA ALA A 97 14.41 4.96 -10.41
C ALA A 97 14.22 4.79 -11.93
N ASN A 98 13.07 5.22 -12.46
CA ASN A 98 12.79 5.11 -13.89
C ASN A 98 13.66 6.05 -14.77
N VAL A 99 14.14 7.18 -14.23
CA VAL A 99 15.06 8.07 -14.96
C VAL A 99 16.50 7.54 -14.95
N GLY A 100 16.91 6.81 -13.91
CA GLY A 100 18.23 6.18 -13.82
C GLY A 100 18.46 5.09 -14.86
N ASP A 101 17.42 4.33 -15.20
CA ASP A 101 17.47 3.24 -16.19
C ASP A 101 17.44 3.73 -17.65
N ALA A 102 17.19 5.03 -17.89
CA ALA A 102 17.17 5.61 -19.24
C ALA A 102 18.56 6.02 -19.76
N TYR A 103 19.61 5.91 -18.94
CA TYR A 103 21.00 6.28 -19.28
C TYR A 103 22.04 5.20 -18.91
N GLY A 104 21.63 3.93 -18.86
CA GLY A 104 22.50 2.77 -18.63
C GLY A 104 22.82 1.99 -19.90
#